data_AF-U9VR24-F1
#
_entry.id   AF-U9VR24-F1
#
_cell.length_a   1.000
_cell.length_b   1.000
_cell.length_c   1.000
_cell.angle_alpha   90.00
_cell.angle_beta   90.00
_cell.angle_gamma   90.00
#
_symmetry.space_group_name_H-M   'P 1'
#
loop_
_entity.id
_entity.type
_entity.pdbx_description
1 polymer ?
#
loop_
_entity_poly.entity_id
_entity_poly.type
_entity_poly.pdbx_seq_one_letter_code
_entity_poly.pdbx_strand_id
1 'polypeptide(L)'
;MSASQSSQEKEQAPLSERELQIVDLVAAGLTNQEISTQLDISKRTVDNHISNVLNKTATGNRVALVRWALKWGKVCIDDVNCCNLPNVDGQQELAS
;
A
#
# COMPACT_ATOMS: atom_id res chain seq x y z
N MET A 1 -36.84 -0.89 -17.35
CA MET A 1 -35.56 -1.34 -17.95
C MET A 1 -34.48 -0.91 -16.98
N SER A 2 -33.82 -1.90 -16.37
CA SER A 2 -33.06 -1.78 -15.12
C SER A 2 -31.81 -0.93 -15.26
N ALA A 3 -31.64 0.01 -14.33
CA ALA A 3 -30.35 0.63 -14.03
C ALA A 3 -29.46 -0.45 -13.39
N SER A 4 -28.41 -0.83 -14.09
CA SER A 4 -27.39 -1.76 -13.58
C SER A 4 -26.03 -1.21 -13.92
N GLN A 5 -25.46 -0.45 -12.99
CA GLN A 5 -24.02 -0.26 -12.83
C GLN A 5 -23.78 0.53 -11.53
N SER A 6 -23.89 -0.17 -10.40
CA SER A 6 -23.39 0.31 -9.11
C SER A 6 -22.81 -0.92 -8.39
N SER A 7 -21.55 -1.28 -8.67
CA SER A 7 -20.85 -2.38 -7.98
C SER A 7 -19.31 -2.36 -8.05
N GLN A 8 -18.64 -1.42 -8.74
CA GLN A 8 -17.16 -1.45 -8.87
C GLN A 8 -16.40 -0.30 -8.17
N GLU A 9 -17.06 0.61 -7.45
CA GLU A 9 -16.37 1.70 -6.75
C GLU A 9 -15.83 1.32 -5.35
N LYS A 10 -16.10 0.10 -4.86
CA LYS A 10 -15.46 -0.44 -3.64
C LYS A 10 -14.02 -0.96 -3.88
N GLU A 11 -13.53 -0.92 -5.12
CA GLU A 11 -12.28 -1.57 -5.53
C GLU A 11 -11.02 -0.72 -5.28
N GLN A 12 -11.15 0.56 -4.89
CA GLN A 12 -10.01 1.41 -4.60
C GLN A 12 -10.30 2.29 -3.39
N ALA A 13 -10.05 1.79 -2.18
CA ALA A 13 -9.99 2.68 -1.03
C ALA A 13 -8.88 3.72 -1.29
N PRO A 14 -9.19 5.04 -1.34
CA PRO A 14 -8.16 6.05 -1.50
C PRO A 14 -7.33 6.10 -0.21
N LEU A 15 -6.15 5.49 -0.28
CA LEU A 15 -5.14 5.59 0.75
C LEU A 15 -4.34 6.87 0.51
N SER A 16 -4.01 7.58 1.59
CA SER A 16 -3.05 8.69 1.49
C SER A 16 -1.67 8.16 1.13
N GLU A 17 -0.77 9.05 0.68
CA GLU A 17 0.63 8.68 0.40
C GLU A 17 1.28 8.04 1.63
N ARG A 18 1.02 8.58 2.82
CA ARG A 18 1.55 8.03 4.07
C ARG A 18 1.00 6.64 4.38
N GLU A 19 -0.27 6.42 4.09
CA GLU A 19 -0.90 5.11 4.26
C GLU A 19 -0.36 4.09 3.25
N LEU A 20 -0.11 4.48 2.01
CA LEU A 20 0.54 3.63 1.01
C LEU A 20 1.96 3.24 1.44
N GLN A 21 2.76 4.19 1.93
CA GLN A 21 4.09 3.90 2.49
C GLN A 21 4.02 2.88 3.64
N ILE A 22 3.03 3.02 4.53
CA ILE A 22 2.84 2.06 5.63
C ILE A 22 2.51 0.68 5.05
N VAL A 23 1.61 0.60 4.06
CA VAL A 23 1.22 -0.68 3.44
C VAL A 23 2.40 -1.35 2.75
N ASP A 24 3.26 -0.58 2.09
CA ASP A 24 4.48 -1.07 1.43
C ASP A 24 5.46 -1.69 2.43
N LEU A 25 5.78 -0.99 3.52
CA LEU A 25 6.66 -1.52 4.56
C LEU A 25 6.04 -2.73 5.30
N VAL A 26 4.72 -2.74 5.45
CA VAL A 26 3.99 -3.90 5.98
C VAL A 26 4.10 -5.10 5.04
N ALA A 27 3.99 -4.88 3.73
CA ALA A 27 4.14 -5.89 2.70
C ALA A 27 5.58 -6.45 2.63
N ALA A 28 6.57 -5.60 2.87
CA ALA A 28 7.97 -5.98 3.05
C ALA A 28 8.25 -6.75 4.37
N GLY A 29 7.23 -6.97 5.21
CA GLY A 29 7.34 -7.80 6.41
C GLY A 29 7.80 -7.06 7.67
N LEU A 30 7.99 -5.73 7.62
CA LEU A 30 8.49 -4.97 8.77
C LEU A 30 7.47 -4.93 9.91
N THR A 31 7.98 -5.01 11.14
CA THR A 31 7.22 -4.79 12.38
C THR A 31 6.88 -3.30 12.54
N ASN A 32 5.88 -3.00 13.37
CA ASN A 32 5.51 -1.59 13.63
C ASN A 32 6.66 -0.80 14.27
N GLN A 33 7.58 -1.48 14.97
CA GLN A 33 8.78 -0.86 15.53
C GLN A 33 9.77 -0.47 14.42
N GLU A 34 10.05 -1.37 13.49
CA GLU A 34 10.95 -1.07 12.36
C GLU A 34 10.38 0.01 11.44
N ILE A 35 9.06 -0.04 11.18
CA ILE A 35 8.36 1.01 10.43
C ILE A 35 8.49 2.35 11.15
N SER A 36 8.33 2.37 12.48
CA SER A 36 8.46 3.60 13.26
C SER A 36 9.85 4.23 13.14
N THR A 37 10.89 3.39 13.11
CA THR A 37 12.27 3.82 12.93
C THR A 37 12.54 4.30 11.49
N GLN A 38 12.09 3.57 10.47
CA GLN A 38 12.26 3.97 9.07
C GLN A 38 11.57 5.29 8.75
N LEU A 39 10.40 5.51 9.34
CA LEU A 39 9.53 6.63 9.01
C LEU A 39 9.67 7.82 9.97
N ASP A 40 10.61 7.74 10.93
CA ASP A 40 10.87 8.70 12.01
C ASP A 40 9.59 9.19 12.72
N ILE A 41 8.75 8.24 13.12
CA ILE A 41 7.50 8.51 13.86
C ILE A 41 7.35 7.55 15.04
N SER A 42 6.45 7.85 15.96
CA SER A 42 6.21 6.94 17.09
C SER A 42 5.55 5.62 16.63
N LYS A 43 5.85 4.51 17.32
CA LYS A 43 5.14 3.23 17.12
C LYS A 43 3.62 3.39 17.24
N ARG A 44 3.15 4.20 18.19
CA ARG A 44 1.72 4.52 18.34
C ARG A 44 1.13 5.18 17.09
N THR A 45 1.88 6.06 16.44
CA THR A 45 1.48 6.68 15.18
C THR A 45 1.35 5.63 14.07
N VAL A 46 2.30 4.69 13.99
CA VAL A 46 2.23 3.54 13.06
C VAL A 46 1.00 2.68 13.35
N ASP A 47 0.74 2.34 14.61
CA ASP A 47 -0.43 1.55 15.02
C ASP A 47 -1.74 2.22 14.58
N ASN A 48 -1.83 3.55 14.73
CA ASN A 48 -2.98 4.34 14.29
C ASN A 48 -3.12 4.33 12.76
N HIS A 49 -2.02 4.52 12.02
CA HIS A 49 -2.03 4.45 10.57
C HIS A 49 -2.51 3.08 10.08
N ILE A 50 -1.97 1.98 10.63
CA ILE A 50 -2.39 0.61 10.28
C ILE A 50 -3.88 0.42 10.58
N SER A 51 -4.35 0.87 11.74
CA SER A 51 -5.77 0.75 12.11
C SER A 51 -6.67 1.50 11.12
N ASN A 52 -6.28 2.70 10.71
CA ASN A 52 -7.01 3.49 9.71
C ASN A 52 -7.01 2.82 8.34
N VAL A 53 -5.86 2.28 7.91
CA VAL A 53 -5.76 1.53 6.66
C VAL A 53 -6.67 0.32 6.69
N LEU A 54 -6.61 -0.51 7.74
CA LEU A 54 -7.45 -1.70 7.88
C LEU A 54 -8.95 -1.37 7.76
N ASN A 55 -9.37 -0.26 8.38
CA ASN A 55 -10.74 0.23 8.28
C ASN A 55 -11.08 0.69 6.85
N LYS A 56 -10.20 1.47 6.20
CA LYS A 56 -10.41 1.96 4.83
C LYS A 56 -10.48 0.82 3.80
N THR A 57 -9.65 -0.19 3.95
CA THR A 57 -9.58 -1.35 3.04
C THR A 57 -10.57 -2.46 3.42
N ALA A 58 -11.32 -2.30 4.52
CA ALA A 58 -12.21 -3.32 5.07
C ALA A 58 -11.52 -4.68 5.30
N THR A 59 -10.26 -4.66 5.74
CA THR A 59 -9.47 -5.86 6.00
C THR A 59 -9.35 -6.13 7.50
N GLY A 60 -9.54 -7.39 7.91
CA GLY A 60 -9.60 -7.75 9.33
C GLY A 60 -8.26 -7.88 10.04
N ASN A 61 -7.15 -7.97 9.31
CA ASN A 61 -5.81 -8.07 9.90
C ASN A 61 -4.71 -7.70 8.89
N ARG A 62 -3.48 -7.58 9.39
CA ARG A 62 -2.27 -7.29 8.60
C ARG A 62 -2.08 -8.24 7.41
N VAL A 63 -2.32 -9.54 7.57
CA VAL A 63 -2.14 -10.51 6.47
C VAL A 63 -3.19 -10.29 5.38
N ALA A 64 -4.44 -10.05 5.78
CA ALA A 64 -5.52 -9.70 4.87
C ALA A 64 -5.25 -8.38 4.14
N LEU A 65 -4.61 -7.42 4.80
CA LEU A 65 -4.15 -6.17 4.21
C LEU A 65 -3.09 -6.39 3.13
N VAL A 66 -2.06 -7.21 3.40
CA VAL A 66 -1.04 -7.54 2.39
C VAL A 66 -1.69 -8.21 1.17
N ARG A 67 -2.58 -9.18 1.40
CA ARG A 67 -3.32 -9.84 0.30
C ARG A 67 -4.18 -8.85 -0.49
N TRP A 68 -4.83 -7.91 0.19
CA TRP A 68 -5.59 -6.85 -0.45
C TRP A 68 -4.67 -5.99 -1.31
N ALA A 69 -3.54 -5.54 -0.76
CA ALA A 69 -2.59 -4.68 -1.46
C ALA A 69 -2.03 -5.35 -2.73
N LEU A 70 -1.69 -6.64 -2.66
CA LEU A 70 -1.26 -7.42 -3.82
C LEU A 70 -2.37 -7.60 -4.87
N LYS A 71 -3.60 -7.91 -4.44
CA LYS A 71 -4.75 -8.11 -5.34
C LYS A 71 -5.05 -6.86 -6.18
N TRP A 72 -4.83 -5.67 -5.60
CA TRP A 72 -5.14 -4.39 -6.23
C TRP A 72 -3.89 -3.65 -6.76
N GLY A 73 -2.72 -4.30 -6.78
CA GLY A 73 -1.48 -3.71 -7.28
C GLY A 73 -1.04 -2.45 -6.53
N LYS A 74 -1.29 -2.38 -5.21
CA LYS A 74 -0.89 -1.26 -4.36
C LYS A 74 0.54 -1.38 -3.83
N VAL A 75 1.13 -2.58 -3.91
CA VAL A 75 2.50 -2.89 -3.48
C VAL A 75 3.14 -3.89 -4.43
N CYS A 76 4.46 -3.87 -4.45
CA CYS A 76 5.34 -4.73 -5.22
C CYS A 76 6.21 -5.53 -4.25
N ILE A 77 6.21 -6.85 -4.30
CA ILE A 77 7.05 -7.70 -3.43
C ILE A 77 7.89 -8.60 -4.31
N ASP A 78 9.23 -8.54 -4.21
CA ASP A 78 10.16 -9.43 -4.93
C ASP A 78 9.82 -9.61 -6.43
N ASP A 79 9.50 -8.52 -7.12
CA ASP A 79 9.07 -8.50 -8.52
C ASP A 79 7.73 -9.21 -8.84
N VAL A 80 6.95 -9.58 -7.82
CA VAL A 80 5.62 -10.19 -7.95
C VAL A 80 4.52 -9.12 -7.90
N ASN A 81 3.58 -9.20 -8.84
CA ASN A 81 2.46 -8.26 -9.04
C ASN A 81 2.88 -6.79 -9.24
N CYS A 82 4.14 -6.58 -9.60
CA CYS A 82 4.61 -5.30 -10.11
C CYS A 82 3.93 -5.04 -11.46
N CYS A 83 2.95 -4.15 -11.50
CA CYS A 83 2.62 -3.51 -12.77
C CYS A 83 3.90 -2.83 -13.24
N ASN A 84 4.38 -3.19 -14.43
CA ASN A 84 5.50 -2.53 -15.09
C ASN A 84 5.08 -1.09 -15.40
N LEU A 85 5.18 -0.21 -14.40
CA LEU A 85 5.10 1.22 -14.59
C LEU A 85 6.36 1.58 -15.37
N PRO A 86 6.26 2.19 -16.56
CA PRO A 86 7.44 2.69 -17.26
C PRO A 86 8.17 3.59 -16.28
N ASN A 87 9.42 3.22 -15.96
CA ASN A 87 10.31 3.91 -15.04
C ASN A 87 10.12 5.42 -15.17
N VAL A 88 9.50 6.05 -14.17
CA VAL A 88 9.57 7.50 -13.95
C VAL A 88 10.80 7.79 -13.10
N ASP A 89 11.93 7.19 -13.49
CA ASP A 89 13.24 7.54 -12.97
C ASP A 89 14.01 8.24 -14.09
N GLY A 90 13.87 9.56 -14.10
CA GLY A 90 14.74 10.46 -14.84
C GLY A 90 16.14 10.45 -14.25
N GLN A 91 16.93 9.41 -14.56
CA GLN A 91 18.36 9.38 -14.33
C GLN A 91 19.11 9.34 -15.66
N GLN A 92 19.17 10.52 -16.26
CA GLN A 92 20.28 11.10 -17.01
C GLN A 92 21.45 10.14 -17.32
N GLU A 93 21.52 9.70 -18.58
CA GLU A 93 22.74 9.18 -19.21
C GLU A 93 23.87 10.21 -19.05
N LEU A 94 24.86 9.88 -18.22
CA LEU A 94 26.22 10.39 -18.32
C LEU A 94 27.09 9.24 -18.82
N ALA A 95 26.99 8.95 -20.12
CA ALA A 95 28.00 8.19 -20.83
C ALA A 95 29.09 9.17 -21.28
N SER A 96 30.30 8.97 -20.73
CA SER A 96 31.55 9.58 -21.22
C SER A 96 32.02 8.92 -22.52
#